data_AF-A0A1F3T647-F1
#
_entry.id   AF-A0A1F3T647-F1
#
_cell.length_a   1.000
_cell.length_b   1.000
_cell.length_c   1.000
_cell.angle_alpha   90.00
_cell.angle_beta   90.00
_cell.angle_gamma   90.00
#
_symmetry.space_group_name_H-M   'P 1'
#
loop_
_entity.id
_entity.type
_entity.pdbx_description
1 polymer ?
#
loop_
_entity_poly.entity_id
_entity_poly.type
_entity_poly.pdbx_seq_one_letter_code
_entity_poly.pdbx_strand_id
1 'polypeptide(L)'
;MDRKFSYLVLCVGLGSLTACLPPSDQAGLSAALNHAGVSPVDVDPACGSASGQSFSLKPASKLCASGTPSSVSGSGPWYWDCAGTSSSVSCSADESVISGECGTADGGTYSSKPTVNLCTLGSASAVSGSGPWVWTCGGSASCSASSASSSDPSTELETQPVYRYVNAYLAMHIFTLSSSIPGPGFYLESTAFETYTASAGSEMKELFRCNNEDAVHFLASESNCRFNGSTNVRNEGSVGFIYKTEQTGTTALYQVCSATDCIQTTSAAEKDYLVLSHIYNAIPWNILGYVPN
;
A
#
# COMPACT_ATOMS: atom_id res chain seq x y z
N MET A 1 51.42 -69.11 36.28
CA MET A 1 51.04 -67.85 36.95
C MET A 1 51.68 -66.74 36.14
N ASP A 2 50.95 -66.21 35.15
CA ASP A 2 51.43 -65.09 34.35
C ASP A 2 50.21 -64.42 33.72
N ARG A 3 49.90 -63.18 34.12
CA ARG A 3 49.06 -62.30 33.31
C ARG A 3 49.86 -61.06 33.01
N LYS A 4 50.36 -61.03 31.77
CA LYS A 4 51.02 -59.90 31.13
C LYS A 4 50.07 -58.71 31.05
N PHE A 5 50.59 -57.53 31.40
CA PHE A 5 50.03 -56.25 31.02
C PHE A 5 49.95 -56.17 29.48
N SER A 6 48.83 -55.69 28.94
CA SER A 6 48.77 -55.16 27.57
C SER A 6 48.15 -53.77 27.63
N TYR A 7 48.93 -52.81 27.13
CA TYR A 7 48.66 -51.39 27.17
C TYR A 7 47.50 -51.02 26.25
N LEU A 8 46.57 -50.21 26.78
CA LEU A 8 45.56 -49.52 25.98
C LEU A 8 46.25 -48.33 25.29
N VAL A 9 46.41 -48.41 23.97
CA VAL A 9 46.86 -47.26 23.17
C VAL A 9 45.64 -46.39 22.88
N LEU A 10 45.57 -45.22 23.52
CA LEU A 10 44.58 -44.17 23.26
C LEU A 10 45.14 -43.20 22.22
N CYS A 11 44.55 -43.18 21.01
CA CYS A 11 44.76 -42.08 20.08
C CYS A 11 43.72 -40.99 20.37
N VAL A 12 44.19 -39.78 20.69
CA VAL A 12 43.33 -38.62 20.93
C VAL A 12 43.20 -37.84 19.62
N GLY A 13 42.04 -37.97 18.97
CA GLY A 13 41.65 -37.20 17.78
C GLY A 13 40.30 -36.53 18.02
N LEU A 14 40.23 -35.24 17.73
CA LEU A 14 39.14 -34.30 18.06
C LEU A 14 37.72 -34.86 17.80
N GLY A 15 36.92 -34.97 18.86
CA GLY A 15 35.45 -34.88 18.79
C GLY A 15 34.65 -36.17 18.86
N SER A 16 35.24 -37.36 18.73
CA SER A 16 34.51 -38.61 19.00
C SER A 16 35.45 -39.77 19.31
N LEU A 17 35.17 -40.49 20.40
CA LEU A 17 35.87 -41.73 20.77
C LEU A 17 35.38 -42.86 19.87
N THR A 18 36.00 -43.05 18.70
CA THR A 18 35.74 -44.24 17.88
C THR A 18 36.93 -45.19 17.96
N ALA A 19 36.74 -46.32 18.65
CA ALA A 19 37.74 -47.38 18.73
C ALA A 19 37.88 -48.07 17.36
N CYS A 20 39.07 -48.00 16.76
CA CYS A 20 39.41 -48.78 15.56
C CYS A 20 39.92 -50.16 15.98
N LEU A 21 39.06 -51.17 16.00
CA LEU A 21 39.43 -52.58 16.14
C LEU A 21 38.81 -53.43 15.02
N PRO A 22 39.49 -54.50 14.57
CA PRO A 22 38.99 -55.38 13.52
C PRO A 22 37.69 -56.09 13.93
N PRO A 23 36.84 -56.51 12.96
CA PRO A 23 35.46 -56.96 13.22
C PRO A 23 35.35 -58.17 14.17
N SER A 24 36.42 -58.94 14.34
CA SER A 24 36.46 -60.13 15.21
C SER A 24 36.49 -59.84 16.71
N ASP A 25 36.82 -58.60 17.13
CA ASP A 25 36.90 -58.21 18.55
C ASP A 25 35.78 -57.24 19.01
N GLN A 26 34.83 -56.89 18.14
CA GLN A 26 33.71 -56.03 18.53
C GLN A 26 32.75 -56.68 19.54
N ALA A 27 32.67 -58.02 19.55
CA ALA A 27 31.92 -58.76 20.56
C ALA A 27 32.58 -58.73 21.96
N GLY A 28 33.89 -58.45 22.03
CA GLY A 28 34.62 -58.32 23.29
C GLY A 28 34.44 -56.97 23.97
N LEU A 29 34.20 -55.90 23.22
CA LEU A 29 34.02 -54.55 23.76
C LEU A 29 32.68 -54.38 24.49
N SER A 30 31.61 -54.93 23.93
CA SER A 30 30.28 -54.95 24.57
C SER A 30 30.26 -55.80 25.85
N ALA A 31 31.08 -56.85 25.91
CA ALA A 31 31.26 -57.66 27.12
C ALA A 31 32.15 -56.98 28.17
N ALA A 32 33.19 -56.24 27.77
CA ALA A 32 34.09 -55.55 28.68
C ALA A 32 33.44 -54.34 29.38
N LEU A 33 32.54 -53.61 28.71
CA LEU A 33 31.76 -52.52 29.31
C LEU A 33 30.80 -53.03 30.39
N ASN A 34 30.22 -54.23 30.21
CA ASN A 34 29.31 -54.84 31.17
C ASN A 34 29.99 -55.42 32.42
N HIS A 35 31.30 -55.70 32.39
CA HIS A 35 32.04 -56.21 33.56
C HIS A 35 32.62 -55.11 34.45
N ALA A 36 32.71 -53.87 33.97
CA ALA A 36 33.20 -52.73 34.74
C ALA A 36 32.10 -52.02 35.56
N GLY A 37 30.84 -52.48 35.50
CA GLY A 37 29.72 -51.80 36.17
C GLY A 37 29.47 -50.38 35.65
N VAL A 38 30.00 -50.05 34.47
CA VAL A 38 29.73 -48.76 33.83
C VAL A 38 28.41 -48.93 33.08
N SER A 39 27.32 -48.70 33.80
CA SER A 39 26.04 -48.36 33.19
C SER A 39 26.30 -47.28 32.13
N PRO A 40 25.65 -47.31 30.94
CA PRO A 40 25.64 -46.16 30.06
C PRO A 40 25.39 -44.93 30.95
N VAL A 41 26.29 -43.95 30.92
CA VAL A 41 26.10 -42.73 31.71
C VAL A 41 24.79 -42.15 31.21
N ASP A 42 23.74 -42.30 32.02
CA ASP A 42 22.42 -41.80 31.70
C ASP A 42 22.54 -40.28 31.71
N VAL A 43 22.52 -39.69 30.52
CA VAL A 43 22.57 -38.24 30.40
C VAL A 43 21.17 -37.74 30.66
N ASP A 44 20.93 -37.28 31.89
CA ASP A 44 19.74 -36.50 32.21
C ASP A 44 19.77 -35.20 31.38
N PRO A 45 18.84 -35.01 30.45
CA PRO A 45 18.86 -33.85 29.57
C PRO A 45 18.36 -32.62 30.31
N ALA A 46 19.03 -31.49 30.10
CA ALA A 46 18.71 -30.23 30.75
C ALA A 46 18.77 -29.07 29.74
N CYS A 47 17.77 -28.19 29.84
CA CYS A 47 17.75 -26.96 29.07
C CYS A 47 18.98 -26.10 29.37
N GLY A 48 19.55 -25.53 28.30
CA GLY A 48 20.68 -24.61 28.40
C GLY A 48 20.24 -23.21 28.81
N SER A 49 21.22 -22.30 28.95
CA SER A 49 20.97 -20.93 29.40
C SER A 49 20.16 -20.08 28.41
N ALA A 50 19.87 -20.58 27.20
CA ALA A 50 18.95 -19.93 26.28
C ALA A 50 17.47 -20.14 26.67
N SER A 51 17.16 -21.18 27.45
CA SER A 51 15.78 -21.46 27.86
C SER A 51 15.26 -20.41 28.85
N GLY A 52 14.01 -19.97 28.66
CA GLY A 52 13.36 -18.93 29.46
C GLY A 52 13.92 -17.52 29.25
N GLN A 53 14.77 -17.32 28.24
CA GLN A 53 15.26 -15.99 27.84
C GLN A 53 14.44 -15.44 26.67
N SER A 54 14.61 -14.15 26.40
CA SER A 54 14.05 -13.51 25.22
C SER A 54 15.17 -13.10 24.25
N PHE A 55 14.99 -13.41 22.96
CA PHE A 55 15.97 -13.06 21.92
C PHE A 55 15.31 -12.31 20.77
N SER A 56 16.06 -11.47 20.07
CA SER A 56 15.59 -10.80 18.84
C SER A 56 15.71 -11.66 17.58
N LEU A 57 16.42 -12.78 17.67
CA LEU A 57 16.63 -13.76 16.61
C LEU A 57 16.54 -15.16 17.20
N LYS A 58 16.19 -16.12 16.35
CA LYS A 58 16.16 -17.54 16.71
C LYS A 58 17.50 -17.96 17.36
N PRO A 59 17.50 -18.48 18.60
CA PRO A 59 18.73 -18.85 19.27
C PRO A 59 19.40 -20.03 18.55
N ALA A 60 20.72 -19.95 18.37
CA ALA A 60 21.51 -21.00 17.70
C ALA A 60 22.56 -21.67 18.61
N SER A 61 22.71 -21.21 19.85
CA SER A 61 23.71 -21.72 20.79
C SER A 61 23.16 -21.74 22.21
N LYS A 62 23.85 -22.48 23.10
CA LYS A 62 23.46 -22.64 24.52
C LYS A 62 22.03 -23.20 24.70
N LEU A 63 21.60 -24.03 23.75
CA LEU A 63 20.27 -24.65 23.70
C LEU A 63 20.10 -25.73 24.78
N CYS A 64 21.12 -26.57 24.97
CA CYS A 64 21.15 -27.61 26.00
C CYS A 64 22.35 -27.40 26.92
N ALA A 65 22.15 -27.57 28.23
CA ALA A 65 23.23 -27.68 29.21
C ALA A 65 23.77 -29.12 29.25
N SER A 66 22.88 -30.10 29.08
CA SER A 66 23.19 -31.53 28.92
C SER A 66 22.24 -32.16 27.89
N GLY A 67 22.72 -33.20 27.20
CA GLY A 67 22.01 -33.83 26.08
C GLY A 67 22.28 -33.16 24.73
N THR A 68 21.61 -33.64 23.68
CA THR A 68 21.77 -33.16 22.30
C THR A 68 20.59 -32.28 21.89
N PRO A 69 20.81 -31.04 21.42
CA PRO A 69 19.73 -30.17 20.98
C PRO A 69 19.11 -30.63 19.65
N SER A 70 17.78 -30.55 19.56
CA SER A 70 17.06 -30.64 18.29
C SER A 70 17.11 -29.32 17.50
N SER A 71 16.56 -29.31 16.29
CA SER A 71 16.41 -28.10 15.50
C SER A 71 15.40 -27.15 16.15
N VAL A 72 15.77 -25.87 16.29
CA VAL A 72 14.89 -24.86 16.87
C VAL A 72 13.74 -24.51 15.92
N SER A 73 12.51 -24.73 16.39
CA SER A 73 11.26 -24.47 15.68
C SER A 73 10.57 -23.18 16.17
N GLY A 74 9.51 -22.73 15.49
CA GLY A 74 8.77 -21.50 15.83
C GLY A 74 9.33 -20.20 15.23
N SER A 75 8.52 -19.14 15.36
CA SER A 75 8.76 -17.76 14.90
C SER A 75 8.47 -16.74 16.00
N GLY A 76 8.81 -17.09 17.25
CA GLY A 76 8.58 -16.26 18.42
C GLY A 76 7.22 -16.52 19.08
N PRO A 77 7.12 -17.51 19.99
CA PRO A 77 8.20 -18.20 20.71
C PRO A 77 8.94 -19.29 19.91
N TRP A 78 10.15 -19.62 20.37
CA TRP A 78 10.97 -20.70 19.82
C TRP A 78 10.99 -21.91 20.74
N TYR A 79 10.99 -23.10 20.14
CA TYR A 79 10.96 -24.38 20.84
C TYR A 79 12.03 -25.33 20.32
N TRP A 80 12.67 -26.06 21.24
CA TRP A 80 13.59 -27.15 20.93
C TRP A 80 13.58 -28.17 22.06
N ASP A 81 14.11 -29.36 21.79
CA ASP A 81 14.23 -30.42 22.77
C ASP A 81 15.71 -30.74 23.00
N CYS A 82 16.03 -31.09 24.23
CA CYS A 82 17.32 -31.67 24.59
C CYS A 82 17.13 -33.17 24.81
N ALA A 83 17.72 -33.99 23.94
CA ALA A 83 17.64 -35.44 24.02
C ALA A 83 18.74 -35.99 24.94
N GLY A 84 18.33 -36.73 25.96
CA GLY A 84 19.17 -37.53 26.84
C GLY A 84 19.31 -38.96 26.35
N THR A 85 19.85 -39.85 27.18
CA THR A 85 20.04 -41.26 26.80
C THR A 85 18.72 -42.03 26.78
N SER A 86 17.79 -41.72 27.70
CA SER A 86 16.51 -42.42 27.87
C SER A 86 15.30 -41.48 27.97
N SER A 87 15.51 -40.16 27.92
CA SER A 87 14.50 -39.13 28.14
C SER A 87 14.75 -37.89 27.29
N SER A 88 13.79 -36.96 27.26
CA SER A 88 13.89 -35.67 26.58
C SER A 88 13.24 -34.57 27.42
N VAL A 89 13.84 -33.38 27.43
CA VAL A 89 13.24 -32.18 28.01
C VAL A 89 12.95 -31.15 26.92
N SER A 90 11.77 -30.55 26.97
CA SER A 90 11.38 -29.49 26.05
C SER A 90 11.75 -28.12 26.63
N CYS A 91 12.34 -27.28 25.80
CA CYS A 91 12.88 -25.99 26.15
C CYS A 91 12.30 -24.92 25.23
N SER A 92 12.16 -23.71 25.75
CA SER A 92 11.59 -22.60 24.99
C SER A 92 12.31 -21.29 25.28
N ALA A 93 12.31 -20.40 24.31
CA ALA A 93 12.71 -19.00 24.48
C ALA A 93 11.65 -18.11 23.82
N ASP A 94 11.41 -16.96 24.42
CA ASP A 94 10.48 -15.97 23.89
C ASP A 94 11.16 -15.12 22.83
N GLU A 95 10.36 -14.58 21.91
CA GLU A 95 10.85 -13.52 21.03
C GLU A 95 10.80 -12.17 21.77
N SER A 96 11.94 -11.50 21.83
CA SER A 96 12.00 -10.10 22.18
C SER A 96 11.43 -9.29 21.02
N VAL A 97 10.22 -8.76 21.21
CA VAL A 97 9.72 -7.70 20.35
C VAL A 97 10.59 -6.46 20.62
N ILE A 98 11.53 -6.18 19.74
CA ILE A 98 12.21 -4.89 19.76
C ILE A 98 11.14 -3.86 19.38
N SER A 99 10.93 -2.84 20.21
CA SER A 99 10.20 -1.64 19.78
C SER A 99 10.97 -1.03 18.62
N GLY A 100 10.54 -1.34 17.39
CA GLY A 100 11.22 -0.83 16.21
C GLY A 100 11.03 0.67 16.10
N GLU A 101 11.89 1.31 15.34
CA GLU A 101 11.81 2.74 15.08
C GLU A 101 11.95 2.97 13.58
N CYS A 102 11.02 3.76 13.04
CA CYS A 102 11.00 4.12 11.64
C CYS A 102 12.23 4.96 11.29
N GLY A 103 12.85 4.64 10.17
CA GLY A 103 13.98 5.40 9.66
C GLY A 103 13.56 6.64 8.90
N THR A 104 14.53 7.37 8.35
CA THR A 104 14.27 8.65 7.66
C THR A 104 13.47 8.53 6.36
N ALA A 105 13.17 7.30 5.90
CA ALA A 105 12.26 7.07 4.79
C ALA A 105 10.78 7.26 5.18
N ASP A 106 10.45 7.17 6.46
CA ASP A 106 9.10 7.33 6.97
C ASP A 106 8.59 8.77 6.82
N GLY A 107 7.33 8.91 6.40
CA GLY A 107 6.70 10.20 6.07
C GLY A 107 7.25 10.87 4.80
N GLY A 108 8.22 10.24 4.11
CA GLY A 108 8.82 10.78 2.89
C GLY A 108 7.96 10.59 1.65
N THR A 109 8.25 11.38 0.62
CA THR A 109 7.65 11.26 -0.72
C THR A 109 8.73 10.89 -1.73
N TYR A 110 8.55 9.78 -2.45
CA TYR A 110 9.57 9.26 -3.38
C TYR A 110 8.98 8.90 -4.74
N SER A 111 9.77 9.03 -5.81
CA SER A 111 9.36 8.60 -7.17
C SER A 111 9.34 7.07 -7.35
N SER A 112 9.92 6.32 -6.42
CA SER A 112 9.96 4.85 -6.44
C SER A 112 9.99 4.29 -5.02
N LYS A 113 9.62 3.01 -4.89
CA LYS A 113 9.53 2.31 -3.60
C LYS A 113 10.86 2.42 -2.83
N PRO A 114 10.87 2.92 -1.58
CA PRO A 114 12.10 3.05 -0.82
C PRO A 114 12.66 1.67 -0.47
N THR A 115 13.99 1.53 -0.57
CA THR A 115 14.71 0.28 -0.26
C THR A 115 15.77 0.46 0.82
N VAL A 116 16.02 1.69 1.27
CA VAL A 116 17.04 2.06 2.25
C VAL A 116 16.46 3.02 3.28
N ASN A 117 17.14 3.15 4.43
CA ASN A 117 16.73 4.03 5.54
C ASN A 117 15.32 3.76 6.08
N LEU A 118 14.88 2.51 6.00
CA LEU A 118 13.53 2.07 6.40
C LEU A 118 13.35 2.03 7.92
N CYS A 119 14.38 1.59 8.65
CA CYS A 119 14.36 1.48 10.12
C CYS A 119 15.65 2.06 10.71
N THR A 120 15.53 2.82 11.80
CA THR A 120 16.66 3.21 12.67
C THR A 120 16.88 2.17 13.76
N LEU A 121 15.82 1.52 14.25
CA LEU A 121 15.88 0.40 15.18
C LEU A 121 15.00 -0.77 14.71
N GLY A 122 15.54 -1.98 14.85
CA GLY A 122 14.88 -3.21 14.39
C GLY A 122 15.09 -3.50 12.90
N SER A 123 14.79 -4.73 12.50
CA SER A 123 14.86 -5.13 11.08
C SER A 123 13.62 -4.66 10.32
N ALA A 124 13.82 -4.18 9.09
CA ALA A 124 12.73 -3.79 8.19
C ALA A 124 12.06 -5.02 7.57
N SER A 125 10.73 -5.01 7.49
CA SER A 125 9.99 -5.96 6.66
C SER A 125 10.18 -5.65 5.17
N ALA A 126 9.66 -6.54 4.31
CA ALA A 126 9.46 -6.19 2.92
C ALA A 126 8.51 -4.99 2.81
N VAL A 127 8.85 -4.03 1.94
CA VAL A 127 8.03 -2.86 1.65
C VAL A 127 6.92 -3.25 0.68
N SER A 128 5.66 -3.12 1.11
CA SER A 128 4.47 -3.45 0.32
C SER A 128 3.77 -2.18 -0.20
N GLY A 129 2.72 -2.34 -1.01
CA GLY A 129 1.97 -1.22 -1.61
C GLY A 129 2.58 -0.63 -2.89
N SER A 130 1.85 0.32 -3.47
CA SER A 130 2.14 1.01 -4.74
C SER A 130 2.05 2.54 -4.61
N GLY A 131 2.21 3.09 -3.40
CA GLY A 131 2.04 4.51 -3.10
C GLY A 131 0.64 4.77 -2.51
N PRO A 132 0.41 4.47 -1.22
CA PRO A 132 1.40 4.43 -0.15
C PRO A 132 2.19 3.12 -0.10
N TRP A 133 3.46 3.24 0.27
CA TRP A 133 4.29 2.11 0.65
C TRP A 133 4.30 1.94 2.15
N VAL A 134 4.21 0.71 2.62
CA VAL A 134 4.18 0.40 4.05
C VAL A 134 5.16 -0.71 4.40
N TRP A 135 5.76 -0.61 5.57
CA TRP A 135 6.64 -1.63 6.14
C TRP A 135 6.61 -1.57 7.66
N THR A 136 7.16 -2.60 8.31
CA THR A 136 7.32 -2.63 9.76
C THR A 136 8.79 -2.67 10.16
N CYS A 137 9.09 -2.08 11.31
CA CYS A 137 10.40 -2.15 11.97
C CYS A 137 10.28 -2.95 13.26
N GLY A 138 11.15 -3.95 13.45
CA GLY A 138 11.19 -4.75 14.68
C GLY A 138 9.89 -5.51 15.00
N GLY A 139 9.00 -5.66 14.02
CA GLY A 139 7.68 -6.29 14.17
C GLY A 139 6.63 -5.44 14.91
N SER A 140 6.94 -4.19 15.27
CA SER A 140 6.08 -3.38 16.16
C SER A 140 5.82 -1.96 15.66
N ALA A 141 6.80 -1.28 15.04
CA ALA A 141 6.58 0.05 14.46
C ALA A 141 6.07 -0.07 13.02
N SER A 142 4.96 0.59 12.72
CA SER A 142 4.38 0.68 11.37
C SER A 142 4.82 1.99 10.73
N CYS A 143 5.47 1.89 9.57
CA CYS A 143 6.05 3.02 8.86
C CYS A 143 5.46 3.11 7.45
N SER A 144 5.43 4.32 6.89
CA SER A 144 4.84 4.57 5.57
C SER A 144 5.54 5.68 4.80
N ALA A 145 5.50 5.60 3.47
CA ALA A 145 5.97 6.64 2.57
C ALA A 145 5.02 6.77 1.37
N SER A 146 4.87 7.98 0.85
CA SER A 146 4.00 8.27 -0.29
C SER A 146 4.78 8.16 -1.59
N SER A 147 4.13 7.68 -2.65
CA SER A 147 4.74 7.80 -3.98
C SER A 147 4.45 9.17 -4.57
N ALA A 148 5.44 9.77 -5.23
CA ALA A 148 5.31 11.07 -5.88
C ALA A 148 4.32 11.03 -7.06
N SER A 149 4.01 9.82 -7.57
CA SER A 149 3.02 9.55 -8.62
C SER A 149 1.66 9.11 -8.08
N SER A 150 1.57 8.80 -6.79
CA SER A 150 0.30 8.59 -6.09
C SER A 150 -0.06 9.90 -5.43
N SER A 151 -0.79 10.73 -6.15
CA SER A 151 -1.66 11.70 -5.52
C SER A 151 -2.59 10.93 -4.58
N ASP A 152 -2.22 10.94 -3.30
CA ASP A 152 -3.03 10.78 -2.09
C ASP A 152 -4.08 9.64 -2.05
N PRO A 153 -3.94 8.62 -1.18
CA PRO A 153 -5.05 7.73 -0.87
C PRO A 153 -6.07 8.47 0.01
N SER A 154 -7.21 8.83 -0.59
CA SER A 154 -8.49 9.16 0.08
C SER A 154 -8.60 10.51 0.81
N THR A 155 -8.55 11.60 0.05
CA THR A 155 -9.78 12.40 -0.04
C THR A 155 -10.34 12.21 -1.44
N GLU A 156 -11.20 11.20 -1.60
CA GLU A 156 -12.06 11.16 -2.79
C GLU A 156 -12.87 12.46 -2.75
N LEU A 157 -12.55 13.37 -3.68
CA LEU A 157 -13.26 14.63 -3.78
C LEU A 157 -14.72 14.30 -4.08
N GLU A 158 -15.61 14.63 -3.16
CA GLU A 158 -17.04 14.41 -3.37
C GLU A 158 -17.48 15.09 -4.67
N THR A 159 -18.29 14.37 -5.45
CA THR A 159 -18.83 14.86 -6.72
C THR A 159 -20.30 15.24 -6.55
N GLN A 160 -20.76 16.12 -7.44
CA GLN A 160 -22.16 16.50 -7.53
C GLN A 160 -22.59 16.62 -9.00
N PRO A 161 -23.84 16.24 -9.33
CA PRO A 161 -24.34 16.30 -10.70
C PRO A 161 -24.66 17.73 -11.13
N VAL A 162 -24.38 18.02 -12.40
CA VAL A 162 -24.87 19.23 -13.09
C VAL A 162 -25.96 18.80 -14.07
N TYR A 163 -27.17 19.28 -13.83
CA TYR A 163 -28.34 19.00 -14.65
C TYR A 163 -28.42 19.96 -15.83
N ARG A 164 -28.72 19.44 -17.02
CA ARG A 164 -28.95 20.22 -18.25
C ARG A 164 -30.44 20.25 -18.56
N TYR A 165 -31.01 21.44 -18.48
CA TYR A 165 -32.38 21.73 -18.87
C TYR A 165 -32.42 22.46 -20.20
N VAL A 166 -33.39 22.10 -21.05
CA VAL A 166 -33.56 22.69 -22.37
C VAL A 166 -34.91 23.39 -22.44
N ASN A 167 -34.94 24.57 -23.07
CA ASN A 167 -36.17 25.24 -23.49
C ASN A 167 -36.13 25.48 -24.99
N ALA A 168 -36.88 24.66 -25.72
CA ALA A 168 -36.91 24.70 -27.19
C ALA A 168 -37.53 25.99 -27.75
N TYR A 169 -38.43 26.65 -27.01
CA TYR A 169 -39.06 27.91 -27.44
C TYR A 169 -38.09 29.08 -27.39
N LEU A 170 -37.19 29.06 -26.40
CA LEU A 170 -36.21 30.11 -26.18
C LEU A 170 -34.82 29.74 -26.75
N ALA A 171 -34.68 28.56 -27.34
CA ALA A 171 -33.41 28.02 -27.85
C ALA A 171 -32.26 28.13 -26.83
N MET A 172 -32.51 27.73 -25.58
CA MET A 172 -31.57 27.91 -24.48
C MET A 172 -31.33 26.64 -23.68
N HIS A 173 -30.10 26.53 -23.18
CA HIS A 173 -29.67 25.53 -22.21
C HIS A 173 -29.42 26.19 -20.86
N ILE A 174 -29.82 25.53 -19.77
CA ILE A 174 -29.48 25.92 -18.40
C ILE A 174 -28.79 24.75 -17.71
N PHE A 175 -27.62 25.03 -17.13
CA PHE A 175 -26.86 24.11 -16.30
C PHE A 175 -27.04 24.48 -14.83
N THR A 176 -27.43 23.55 -13.98
CA THR A 176 -27.73 23.84 -12.57
C THR A 176 -27.45 22.66 -11.67
N LEU A 177 -27.21 22.93 -10.38
CA LEU A 177 -27.08 21.92 -9.33
C LEU A 177 -28.44 21.45 -8.79
N SER A 178 -29.51 22.17 -9.11
CA SER A 178 -30.86 21.80 -8.69
C SER A 178 -31.49 20.81 -9.67
N SER A 179 -32.04 19.73 -9.15
CA SER A 179 -32.90 18.80 -9.90
C SER A 179 -34.33 19.32 -10.11
N SER A 180 -34.63 20.54 -9.66
CA SER A 180 -35.93 21.19 -9.86
C SER A 180 -35.98 21.92 -11.20
N ILE A 181 -37.10 21.79 -11.91
CA ILE A 181 -37.32 22.47 -13.19
C ILE A 181 -37.20 24.00 -12.99
N PRO A 182 -36.30 24.70 -13.73
CA PRO A 182 -36.03 26.13 -13.52
C PRO A 182 -37.22 27.06 -13.76
N GLY A 183 -38.20 26.64 -14.56
CA GLY A 183 -39.39 27.41 -14.86
C GLY A 183 -40.23 26.82 -16.00
N PRO A 184 -41.31 27.50 -16.41
CA PRO A 184 -42.17 27.05 -17.49
C PRO A 184 -41.41 26.86 -18.81
N GLY A 185 -41.69 25.77 -19.52
CA GLY A 185 -41.09 25.48 -20.83
C GLY A 185 -39.73 24.78 -20.79
N PHE A 186 -39.13 24.61 -19.60
CA PHE A 186 -37.95 23.78 -19.43
C PHE A 186 -38.31 22.31 -19.22
N TYR A 187 -37.54 21.42 -19.83
CA TYR A 187 -37.54 19.99 -19.52
C TYR A 187 -36.12 19.50 -19.27
N LEU A 188 -35.99 18.50 -18.40
CA LEU A 188 -34.71 17.86 -18.13
C LEU A 188 -34.31 17.05 -19.36
N GLU A 189 -33.14 17.34 -19.91
CA GLU A 189 -32.59 16.56 -21.02
C GLU A 189 -31.72 15.42 -20.48
N SER A 190 -30.80 15.74 -19.57
CA SER A 190 -29.91 14.75 -18.95
C SER A 190 -29.18 15.30 -17.72
N THR A 191 -28.56 14.39 -16.95
CA THR A 191 -27.39 14.71 -16.11
C THR A 191 -26.20 14.86 -17.04
N ALA A 192 -25.78 16.10 -17.30
CA ALA A 192 -24.82 16.37 -18.36
C ALA A 192 -23.38 15.94 -17.99
N PHE A 193 -22.99 16.15 -16.74
CA PHE A 193 -21.69 15.75 -16.18
C PHE A 193 -21.69 15.97 -14.66
N GLU A 194 -20.63 15.52 -13.99
CA GLU A 194 -20.38 15.77 -12.58
C GLU A 194 -19.28 16.81 -12.36
N THR A 195 -19.27 17.45 -11.20
CA THR A 195 -18.22 18.39 -10.78
C THR A 195 -17.78 18.06 -9.36
N TYR A 196 -16.58 18.49 -8.96
CA TYR A 196 -16.14 18.35 -7.58
C TYR A 196 -16.76 19.43 -6.69
N THR A 197 -17.15 19.07 -5.47
CA THR A 197 -17.76 20.01 -4.49
C THR A 197 -16.74 20.96 -3.86
N ALA A 198 -15.46 20.61 -3.89
CA ALA A 198 -14.35 21.37 -3.33
C ALA A 198 -13.11 21.37 -4.24
N SER A 199 -12.24 22.35 -4.05
CA SER A 199 -10.95 22.42 -4.75
C SER A 199 -9.86 21.61 -4.03
N ALA A 200 -9.10 20.81 -4.78
CA ALA A 200 -7.90 20.12 -4.31
C ALA A 200 -6.59 20.92 -4.51
N GLY A 201 -6.68 22.25 -4.64
CA GLY A 201 -5.53 23.13 -4.75
C GLY A 201 -5.38 23.77 -6.12
N SER A 202 -4.15 24.14 -6.48
CA SER A 202 -3.89 25.00 -7.64
C SER A 202 -4.10 24.33 -9.00
N GLU A 203 -4.29 23.02 -9.04
CA GLU A 203 -4.54 22.24 -10.27
C GLU A 203 -6.01 22.31 -10.71
N MET A 204 -6.90 22.67 -9.80
CA MET A 204 -8.31 22.87 -10.08
C MET A 204 -8.63 24.34 -10.36
N LYS A 205 -9.74 24.55 -11.06
CA LYS A 205 -10.37 25.85 -11.23
C LYS A 205 -11.86 25.73 -10.97
N GLU A 206 -12.42 26.82 -10.49
CA GLU A 206 -13.84 26.94 -10.24
C GLU A 206 -14.60 27.11 -11.56
N LEU A 207 -15.75 26.47 -11.64
CA LEU A 207 -16.68 26.55 -12.77
C LEU A 207 -17.87 27.38 -12.33
N PHE A 208 -18.17 28.44 -13.07
CA PHE A 208 -19.25 29.37 -12.77
C PHE A 208 -20.40 29.21 -13.74
N ARG A 209 -21.62 29.36 -13.24
CA ARG A 209 -22.79 29.62 -14.09
C ARG A 209 -22.89 31.10 -14.38
N CYS A 210 -22.99 31.42 -15.66
CA CYS A 210 -23.05 32.77 -16.17
C CYS A 210 -24.31 32.97 -16.99
N ASN A 211 -24.80 34.20 -17.02
CA ASN A 211 -26.00 34.62 -17.74
C ASN A 211 -25.70 35.95 -18.45
N ASN A 212 -26.15 36.15 -19.70
CA ASN A 212 -26.04 37.43 -20.42
C ASN A 212 -27.42 38.11 -20.58
N GLU A 213 -27.47 39.37 -21.03
CA GLU A 213 -28.73 40.11 -21.21
C GLU A 213 -29.77 39.41 -22.12
N ASP A 214 -29.33 38.50 -23.00
CA ASP A 214 -30.18 37.68 -23.84
C ASP A 214 -30.69 36.39 -23.14
N ALA A 215 -30.50 36.29 -21.81
CA ALA A 215 -30.87 35.17 -20.93
C ALA A 215 -30.20 33.83 -21.25
N VAL A 216 -29.09 33.86 -21.98
CA VAL A 216 -28.32 32.66 -22.33
C VAL A 216 -27.50 32.25 -21.13
N HIS A 217 -27.73 31.03 -20.64
CA HIS A 217 -26.90 30.48 -19.57
C HIS A 217 -25.75 29.68 -20.17
N PHE A 218 -24.56 29.88 -19.62
CA PHE A 218 -23.37 29.16 -20.02
C PHE A 218 -22.45 28.95 -18.82
N LEU A 219 -21.50 28.05 -18.98
CA LEU A 219 -20.47 27.82 -17.99
C LEU A 219 -19.17 28.51 -18.39
N ALA A 220 -18.50 29.07 -17.41
CA ALA A 220 -17.20 29.71 -17.59
C ALA A 220 -16.26 29.34 -16.45
N SER A 221 -14.96 29.25 -16.74
CA SER A 221 -13.95 28.97 -15.72
C SER A 221 -13.30 30.23 -15.14
N GLU A 222 -13.87 31.39 -15.41
CA GLU A 222 -13.46 32.70 -14.88
C GLU A 222 -14.67 33.39 -14.26
N SER A 223 -14.49 33.98 -13.07
CA SER A 223 -15.57 34.63 -12.33
C SER A 223 -16.11 35.89 -13.00
N ASN A 224 -15.37 36.45 -13.96
CA ASN A 224 -15.80 37.60 -14.77
C ASN A 224 -16.81 37.22 -15.87
N CYS A 225 -17.08 35.93 -16.08
CA CYS A 225 -18.01 35.39 -17.08
C CYS A 225 -17.77 35.89 -18.51
N ARG A 226 -16.56 36.36 -18.84
CA ARG A 226 -16.28 36.92 -20.17
C ARG A 226 -16.10 35.80 -21.18
N PHE A 227 -17.00 35.72 -22.15
CA PHE A 227 -16.91 34.81 -23.28
C PHE A 227 -17.09 35.57 -24.60
N ASN A 228 -16.15 35.42 -25.54
CA ASN A 228 -16.28 35.94 -26.92
C ASN A 228 -16.77 37.40 -27.03
N GLY A 229 -16.25 38.31 -26.20
CA GLY A 229 -16.65 39.72 -26.20
C GLY A 229 -18.03 40.01 -25.61
N SER A 230 -18.64 39.05 -24.89
CA SER A 230 -19.91 39.20 -24.17
C SER A 230 -19.90 40.45 -23.28
N THR A 231 -20.86 41.34 -23.50
CA THR A 231 -21.15 42.48 -22.63
C THR A 231 -22.29 42.16 -21.68
N ASN A 232 -22.35 42.81 -20.53
CA ASN A 232 -23.46 42.70 -19.57
C ASN A 232 -23.71 41.27 -19.05
N VAL A 233 -22.63 40.51 -18.82
CA VAL A 233 -22.68 39.18 -18.21
C VAL A 233 -22.80 39.26 -16.69
N ARG A 234 -23.58 38.36 -16.12
CA ARG A 234 -23.77 38.16 -14.69
C ARG A 234 -23.25 36.79 -14.29
N ASN A 235 -22.44 36.76 -13.24
CA ASN A 235 -22.09 35.53 -12.54
C ASN A 235 -23.22 35.17 -11.56
N GLU A 236 -23.79 33.98 -11.72
CA GLU A 236 -24.89 33.46 -10.90
C GLU A 236 -24.43 32.53 -9.78
N GLY A 237 -23.13 32.25 -9.70
CA GLY A 237 -22.51 31.44 -8.67
C GLY A 237 -21.70 30.27 -9.22
N SER A 238 -21.03 29.60 -8.31
CA SER A 238 -20.24 28.40 -8.55
C SER A 238 -21.14 27.18 -8.83
N VAL A 239 -20.76 26.38 -9.81
CA VAL A 239 -21.33 25.06 -10.08
C VAL A 239 -20.37 23.92 -9.75
N GLY A 240 -19.25 24.23 -9.06
CA GLY A 240 -18.26 23.25 -8.61
C GLY A 240 -16.86 23.50 -9.17
N PHE A 241 -15.99 22.51 -9.03
CA PHE A 241 -14.60 22.57 -9.45
C PHE A 241 -14.29 21.52 -10.53
N ILE A 242 -13.38 21.89 -11.43
CA ILE A 242 -12.88 21.03 -12.52
C ILE A 242 -11.36 21.12 -12.59
N TYR A 243 -10.69 20.07 -13.08
CA TYR A 243 -9.26 20.10 -13.30
C TYR A 243 -8.88 20.97 -14.51
N LYS A 244 -7.73 21.64 -14.42
CA LYS A 244 -7.16 22.43 -15.52
C LYS A 244 -6.56 21.56 -16.63
N THR A 245 -6.07 20.37 -16.27
CA THR A 245 -5.41 19.41 -17.17
C THR A 245 -5.97 18.01 -16.93
N GLU A 246 -5.80 17.11 -17.89
CA GLU A 246 -6.32 15.75 -17.80
C GLU A 246 -5.68 14.99 -16.63
N GLN A 247 -6.53 14.39 -15.79
CA GLN A 247 -6.12 13.51 -14.70
C GLN A 247 -6.74 12.12 -14.90
N THR A 248 -6.15 11.10 -14.28
CA THR A 248 -6.74 9.75 -14.27
C THR A 248 -8.17 9.80 -13.70
N GLY A 249 -9.13 9.19 -14.39
CA GLY A 249 -10.53 9.17 -13.95
C GLY A 249 -11.32 10.43 -14.32
N THR A 250 -10.79 11.28 -15.19
CA THR A 250 -11.49 12.48 -15.69
C THR A 250 -11.71 12.42 -17.20
N THR A 251 -12.69 13.19 -17.69
CA THR A 251 -12.97 13.38 -19.11
C THR A 251 -13.03 14.87 -19.44
N ALA A 252 -12.74 15.22 -20.69
CA ALA A 252 -12.76 16.60 -21.15
C ALA A 252 -14.19 17.16 -21.18
N LEU A 253 -14.38 18.33 -20.59
CA LEU A 253 -15.60 19.12 -20.72
C LEU A 253 -15.44 20.09 -21.88
N TYR A 254 -16.09 19.81 -23.00
CA TYR A 254 -16.09 20.66 -24.18
C TYR A 254 -17.12 21.78 -24.02
N GLN A 255 -16.76 23.00 -24.42
CA GLN A 255 -17.69 24.10 -24.58
C GLN A 255 -17.81 24.48 -26.06
N VAL A 256 -19.04 24.50 -26.55
CA VAL A 256 -19.38 24.83 -27.93
C VAL A 256 -20.41 25.95 -27.92
N CYS A 257 -20.12 27.07 -28.58
CA CYS A 257 -20.96 28.27 -28.53
C CYS A 257 -21.36 28.78 -29.92
N SER A 258 -22.58 29.29 -30.02
CA SER A 258 -23.13 30.04 -31.14
C SER A 258 -23.15 31.53 -30.77
N ALA A 259 -23.81 32.36 -31.58
CA ALA A 259 -24.02 33.77 -31.25
C ALA A 259 -24.97 33.96 -30.04
N THR A 260 -25.81 32.97 -29.74
CA THR A 260 -26.93 33.10 -28.79
C THR A 260 -27.03 31.94 -27.80
N ASP A 261 -26.13 30.96 -27.84
CA ASP A 261 -26.20 29.80 -26.94
C ASP A 261 -24.83 29.15 -26.74
N CYS A 262 -24.63 28.50 -25.60
CA CYS A 262 -23.44 27.71 -25.33
C CYS A 262 -23.85 26.37 -24.71
N ILE A 263 -23.35 25.29 -25.29
CA ILE A 263 -23.53 23.94 -24.79
C ILE A 263 -22.21 23.44 -24.21
N GLN A 264 -22.31 22.80 -23.05
CA GLN A 264 -21.23 22.00 -22.48
C GLN A 264 -21.56 20.50 -22.60
N THR A 265 -20.57 19.72 -23.02
CA THR A 265 -20.69 18.27 -23.20
C THR A 265 -19.37 17.58 -22.93
N THR A 266 -19.42 16.36 -22.40
CA THR A 266 -18.28 15.44 -22.31
C THR A 266 -18.19 14.52 -23.54
N SER A 267 -19.21 14.52 -24.40
CA SER A 267 -19.26 13.72 -25.61
C SER A 267 -18.52 14.41 -26.75
N ALA A 268 -17.36 13.87 -27.12
CA ALA A 268 -16.63 14.32 -28.30
C ALA A 268 -17.47 14.23 -29.58
N ALA A 269 -18.34 13.22 -29.69
CA ALA A 269 -19.24 13.03 -30.83
C ALA A 269 -20.35 14.09 -30.90
N GLU A 270 -20.95 14.47 -29.77
CA GLU A 270 -21.94 15.56 -29.69
C GLU A 270 -21.27 16.89 -30.09
N LYS A 271 -20.08 17.16 -29.54
CA LYS A 271 -19.27 18.31 -29.92
C LYS A 271 -19.00 18.33 -31.43
N ASP A 272 -18.49 17.24 -32.01
CA ASP A 272 -18.19 17.18 -33.45
C ASP A 272 -19.44 17.40 -34.32
N TYR A 273 -20.58 16.83 -33.93
CA TYR A 273 -21.86 17.04 -34.62
C TYR A 273 -22.33 18.51 -34.59
N LEU A 274 -22.23 19.17 -33.44
CA LEU A 274 -22.62 20.57 -33.28
C LEU A 274 -21.74 21.52 -34.09
N VAL A 275 -20.44 21.21 -34.22
CA VAL A 275 -19.52 21.95 -35.08
C VAL A 275 -19.84 21.76 -36.56
N LEU A 276 -20.04 20.50 -37.00
CA LEU A 276 -20.26 20.17 -38.41
C LEU A 276 -21.61 20.67 -38.95
N SER A 277 -22.62 20.76 -38.09
CA SER A 277 -23.96 21.24 -38.46
C SER A 277 -24.03 22.76 -38.69
N HIS A 278 -22.93 23.51 -38.50
CA HIS A 278 -22.85 24.98 -38.60
C HIS A 278 -23.80 25.73 -37.65
N ILE A 279 -24.43 25.03 -36.70
CA ILE A 279 -25.31 25.64 -35.70
C ILE A 279 -24.46 26.44 -34.70
N TYR A 280 -23.24 25.96 -34.43
CA TYR A 280 -22.30 26.58 -33.51
C TYR A 280 -20.98 26.88 -34.24
N ASN A 281 -20.60 28.15 -34.33
CA ASN A 281 -19.34 28.58 -34.95
C ASN A 281 -18.19 28.19 -34.03
N ALA A 282 -17.64 26.99 -34.26
CA ALA A 282 -16.54 26.46 -33.46
C ALA A 282 -15.32 27.37 -33.55
N ILE A 283 -15.15 28.23 -32.54
CA ILE A 283 -13.86 28.86 -32.28
C ILE A 283 -12.90 27.72 -31.90
N PRO A 284 -11.69 27.66 -32.47
CA PRO A 284 -10.85 26.48 -32.32
C PRO A 284 -10.35 26.40 -30.87
N TRP A 285 -10.49 25.22 -30.26
CA TRP A 285 -9.95 24.80 -28.95
C TRP A 285 -10.63 25.35 -27.69
N ASN A 286 -11.72 24.72 -27.21
CA ASN A 286 -12.30 25.09 -25.90
C ASN A 286 -12.64 23.84 -25.06
N ILE A 287 -11.61 23.10 -24.65
CA ILE A 287 -11.73 22.28 -23.45
C ILE A 287 -11.84 23.26 -22.28
N LEU A 288 -13.01 23.31 -21.67
CA LEU A 288 -13.27 24.16 -20.52
C LEU A 288 -12.52 23.65 -19.29
N GLY A 289 -12.26 22.35 -19.21
CA GLY A 289 -11.46 21.67 -18.20
C GLY A 289 -11.77 20.18 -18.20
N TYR A 290 -11.47 19.50 -17.11
CA TYR A 290 -11.68 18.06 -16.98
C TYR A 290 -12.55 17.76 -15.77
N VAL A 291 -13.63 17.02 -16.00
CA VAL A 291 -14.64 16.63 -15.02
C VAL A 291 -14.48 15.15 -14.65
N PRO A 292 -14.92 14.71 -13.46
CA PRO A 292 -14.96 13.29 -13.11
C PRO A 292 -15.77 12.47 -14.12
N ASN A 293 -15.34 11.21 -14.34
CA ASN A 293 -16.01 10.24 -15.22
C ASN A 293 -17.31 9.71 -14.65
#